data_AF-A0A0Q4K796-F1
#
_entry.id   AF-A0A0Q4K796-F1
#
_cell.length_a   1.000
_cell.length_b   1.000
_cell.length_c   1.000
_cell.angle_alpha   90.00
_cell.angle_beta   90.00
_cell.angle_gamma   90.00
#
_symmetry.space_group_name_H-M   'P 1'
#
loop_
_entity.id
_entity.type
_entity.pdbx_description
1 polymer ?
#
loop_
_entity_poly.entity_id
_entity_poly.type
_entity_poly.pdbx_seq_one_letter_code
_entity_poly.pdbx_strand_id
1 'polypeptide(L)'
;MEDILSSIKRIIAEEGEGSAQALRGRKSIRTAQVRDLDDRDEVLELNQSVAAPPPPPRVEAPRADPPRAERVRAPEPQPEPEPVAAAPAPKVDPSIVSDRAAEASRGALDQLSRMLVKPETPGADSLEGLVRELLRPMLREWLDAQLPGIVESMVAREIARISGRE
;
A
#
# COMPACT_ATOMS: atom_id res chain seq x y z
N MET A 1 53.94 29.15 -21.89
CA MET A 1 52.77 29.71 -21.18
C MET A 1 51.53 29.72 -22.07
N GLU A 2 51.69 29.91 -23.39
CA GLU A 2 50.61 29.87 -24.38
C GLU A 2 50.05 28.47 -24.64
N ASP A 3 50.83 27.41 -24.41
CA ASP A 3 50.38 26.01 -24.57
C ASP A 3 49.31 25.61 -23.54
N ILE A 4 49.41 26.13 -22.30
CA ILE A 4 48.44 25.87 -21.24
C ILE A 4 47.09 26.51 -21.60
N LEU A 5 47.11 27.72 -22.15
CA LEU A 5 45.90 28.42 -22.57
C LEU A 5 45.26 27.78 -23.81
N SER A 6 46.08 27.30 -24.75
CA SER A 6 45.63 26.55 -25.92
C SER A 6 44.97 25.22 -25.53
N SER A 7 45.52 24.52 -24.53
CA SER A 7 44.97 23.26 -24.03
C SER A 7 43.63 23.46 -23.31
N ILE A 8 43.50 24.49 -22.46
CA ILE A 8 42.24 24.80 -21.76
C ILE A 8 41.17 25.22 -22.76
N LYS A 9 41.52 26.06 -23.76
CA LYS A 9 40.57 26.49 -24.81
C LYS A 9 40.07 25.32 -25.66
N ARG A 10 40.95 24.35 -25.98
CA ARG A 10 40.58 23.14 -26.72
C ARG A 10 39.65 22.25 -25.91
N ILE A 11 39.94 22.02 -24.62
CA ILE A 11 39.10 21.20 -23.75
C ILE A 11 37.69 21.82 -23.58
N ILE A 12 37.59 23.15 -23.39
CA ILE A 12 36.30 23.83 -23.23
C ILE A 12 35.48 23.82 -24.54
N ALA A 13 36.13 23.94 -25.70
CA ALA A 13 35.45 23.86 -26.99
C ALA A 13 34.91 22.44 -27.25
N GLU A 14 35.68 21.41 -26.91
CA GLU A 14 35.33 19.98 -27.09
C GLU A 14 34.24 19.53 -26.10
N GLU A 15 34.23 20.06 -24.87
CA GLU A 15 33.21 19.78 -23.86
C GLU A 15 31.86 20.48 -24.15
N GLY A 16 31.91 21.67 -24.78
CA GLY A 16 30.72 22.42 -25.22
C GLY A 16 29.95 21.75 -26.36
N GLU A 17 30.65 21.20 -27.35
CA GLU A 17 30.04 20.52 -28.51
C GLU A 17 29.38 19.18 -28.13
N GLY A 18 29.99 18.42 -27.20
CA GLY A 18 29.41 17.19 -26.65
C GLY A 18 28.09 17.43 -25.91
N SER A 19 27.97 18.56 -25.20
CA SER A 19 26.74 18.94 -24.50
C SER A 19 25.61 19.32 -25.47
N ALA A 20 25.91 20.06 -26.54
CA ALA A 20 24.92 20.48 -27.54
C ALA A 20 24.38 19.30 -28.37
N GLN A 21 25.24 18.32 -28.67
CA GLN A 21 24.87 17.11 -29.39
C GLN A 21 24.07 16.13 -28.50
N ALA A 22 24.39 16.04 -27.21
CA ALA A 22 23.61 15.30 -26.22
C ALA A 22 22.22 15.90 -25.96
N LEU A 23 22.08 17.23 -25.97
CA LEU A 23 20.78 17.91 -25.85
C LEU A 23 19.92 17.76 -27.10
N ARG A 24 20.49 17.75 -28.32
CA ARG A 24 19.73 17.48 -29.55
C ARG A 24 19.30 16.03 -29.70
N GLY A 25 20.14 15.07 -29.31
CA GLY A 25 19.77 13.65 -29.23
C GLY A 25 18.64 13.41 -28.22
N ARG A 26 18.73 14.02 -27.03
CA ARG A 26 17.66 13.96 -26.01
C ARG A 26 16.37 14.65 -26.43
N LYS A 27 16.42 15.75 -27.19
CA LYS A 27 15.23 16.44 -27.70
C LYS A 27 14.55 15.62 -28.80
N SER A 28 15.31 14.99 -29.69
CA SER A 28 14.78 14.10 -30.73
C SER A 28 14.16 12.82 -30.15
N ILE A 29 14.74 12.26 -29.08
CA ILE A 29 14.20 11.09 -28.37
C ILE A 29 12.95 11.49 -27.57
N ARG A 30 12.94 12.65 -26.89
CA ARG A 30 11.74 13.16 -26.21
C ARG A 30 10.60 13.43 -27.18
N THR A 31 10.83 14.10 -28.31
CA THR A 31 9.75 14.41 -29.27
C THR A 31 9.21 13.18 -29.98
N ALA A 32 9.98 12.09 -30.08
CA ALA A 32 9.49 10.81 -30.60
C ALA A 32 8.71 9.98 -29.56
N GLN A 33 8.85 10.29 -28.26
CA GLN A 33 8.14 9.63 -27.16
C GLN A 33 6.91 10.40 -26.65
N VAL A 34 6.67 11.65 -27.07
CA VAL A 34 5.38 12.34 -26.85
C VAL A 34 4.33 11.92 -27.90
N ARG A 35 4.29 10.62 -28.21
CA ARG A 35 3.14 10.01 -28.88
C ARG A 35 2.27 9.42 -27.77
N ASP A 36 1.26 10.19 -27.36
CA ASP A 36 -0.07 9.70 -26.99
C ASP A 36 -0.09 8.36 -26.22
N LEU A 37 0.63 8.30 -25.10
CA LEU A 37 0.36 7.29 -24.09
C LEU A 37 -0.57 7.96 -23.08
N ASP A 38 -1.86 7.71 -23.30
CA ASP A 38 -2.97 7.85 -22.37
C ASP A 38 -2.52 8.11 -20.91
N ASP A 39 -2.83 9.29 -20.36
CA ASP A 39 -2.74 9.61 -18.92
C ASP A 39 -3.62 8.67 -18.05
N ARG A 40 -4.26 7.66 -18.65
CA ARG A 40 -5.03 6.60 -18.00
C ARG A 40 -4.17 5.46 -17.45
N ASP A 41 -2.92 5.33 -17.88
CA ASP A 41 -2.01 4.30 -17.36
C ASP A 41 -1.34 4.70 -16.03
N GLU A 42 -1.31 6.00 -15.67
CA GLU A 42 -0.81 6.45 -14.36
C GLU A 42 -1.84 6.27 -13.23
N VAL A 43 -3.14 6.15 -13.55
CA VAL A 43 -4.21 5.89 -12.60
C VAL A 43 -4.44 4.38 -12.48
N LEU A 44 -3.76 3.76 -11.51
CA LEU A 44 -3.95 2.34 -11.22
C LEU A 44 -5.32 2.08 -10.56
N GLU A 45 -6.29 1.58 -11.33
CA GLU A 45 -7.56 1.08 -10.81
C GLU A 45 -7.39 -0.29 -10.12
N LEU A 46 -7.06 -0.27 -8.84
CA LEU A 46 -6.84 -1.45 -7.99
C LEU A 46 -8.14 -2.18 -7.58
N ASN A 47 -9.05 -2.42 -8.52
CA ASN A 47 -10.31 -3.13 -8.29
C ASN A 47 -10.15 -4.67 -8.36
N GLN A 48 -9.01 -5.15 -8.86
CA GLN A 48 -8.70 -6.57 -8.98
C GLN A 48 -7.72 -7.01 -7.89
N SER A 49 -8.15 -7.89 -6.99
CA SER A 49 -7.25 -8.52 -6.03
C SER A 49 -6.37 -9.55 -6.74
N VAL A 50 -5.06 -9.29 -6.83
CA VAL A 50 -4.10 -10.28 -7.32
C VAL A 50 -3.94 -11.35 -6.24
N ALA A 51 -4.35 -12.58 -6.54
CA ALA A 51 -4.04 -13.73 -5.69
C ALA A 51 -2.52 -13.90 -5.65
N ALA A 52 -1.93 -13.94 -4.44
CA ALA A 52 -0.53 -14.23 -4.30
C ALA A 52 -0.22 -15.55 -5.04
N PRO A 53 0.82 -15.59 -5.89
CA PRO A 53 1.19 -16.84 -6.55
C PRO A 53 1.39 -17.92 -5.47
N PRO A 54 0.92 -19.16 -5.72
CA PRO A 54 1.12 -20.24 -4.77
C PRO A 54 2.61 -20.28 -4.41
N PRO A 55 2.96 -20.48 -3.12
CA PRO A 55 4.35 -20.59 -2.74
C PRO A 55 5.00 -21.63 -3.65
N PRO A 56 6.20 -21.35 -4.20
CA PRO A 56 6.87 -22.31 -5.05
C PRO A 56 6.91 -23.65 -4.30
N PRO A 57 6.74 -24.79 -5.00
CA PRO A 57 6.84 -26.09 -4.37
C PRO A 57 8.11 -26.07 -3.54
N ARG A 58 7.96 -26.35 -2.23
CA ARG A 58 9.10 -26.39 -1.32
C ARG A 58 10.02 -27.44 -1.89
N VAL A 59 11.07 -27.00 -2.57
CA VAL A 59 12.15 -27.88 -2.98
C VAL A 59 12.69 -28.34 -1.65
N GLU A 60 12.37 -29.58 -1.25
CA GLU A 60 13.18 -30.26 -0.25
C GLU A 60 14.57 -30.22 -0.86
N ALA A 61 15.40 -29.32 -0.34
CA ALA A 61 16.82 -29.37 -0.62
C ALA A 61 17.20 -30.84 -0.43
N PRO A 62 17.90 -31.48 -1.39
CA PRO A 62 18.41 -32.81 -1.18
C PRO A 62 19.01 -32.80 0.22
N ARG A 63 18.55 -33.71 1.10
CA ARG A 63 19.26 -33.94 2.36
C ARG A 63 20.65 -34.33 1.91
N ALA A 64 21.55 -33.35 1.88
CA ALA A 64 22.95 -33.62 1.80
C ALA A 64 23.20 -34.50 3.02
N ASP A 65 23.62 -35.74 2.78
CA ASP A 65 24.34 -36.45 3.81
C ASP A 65 25.34 -35.45 4.37
N PRO A 66 25.34 -35.20 5.68
CA PRO A 66 26.31 -34.28 6.26
C PRO A 66 27.67 -34.73 5.74
N PRO A 67 28.49 -33.84 5.15
CA PRO A 67 29.80 -34.24 4.68
C PRO A 67 30.43 -34.96 5.86
N ARG A 68 30.87 -36.21 5.64
CA ARG A 68 31.60 -36.95 6.65
C ARG A 68 32.74 -36.04 7.03
N ALA A 69 32.62 -35.39 8.19
CA ALA A 69 33.63 -34.50 8.70
C ALA A 69 34.86 -35.39 8.86
N GLU A 70 35.78 -35.30 7.92
CA GLU A 70 37.15 -35.70 8.16
C GLU A 70 37.51 -34.94 9.42
N ARG A 71 37.77 -35.68 10.51
CA ARG A 71 38.11 -35.06 11.79
C ARG A 71 39.41 -34.33 11.57
N VAL A 72 39.32 -33.06 11.18
CA VAL A 72 40.41 -32.12 11.31
C VAL A 72 40.75 -32.18 12.79
N ARG A 73 41.98 -32.62 13.10
CA ARG A 73 42.51 -32.69 14.45
C ARG A 73 42.23 -31.33 15.09
N ALA A 74 41.49 -31.33 16.19
CA ALA A 74 41.20 -30.11 16.94
C ALA A 74 42.53 -29.39 17.21
N PRO A 75 42.64 -28.08 16.95
CA PRO A 75 43.80 -27.31 17.39
C PRO A 75 43.90 -27.46 18.92
N GLU A 76 45.11 -27.67 19.44
CA GLU A 76 45.37 -27.71 20.87
C GLU A 76 44.78 -26.45 21.55
N PRO A 77 44.25 -26.57 22.78
CA PRO A 77 43.60 -25.46 23.46
C PRO A 77 44.60 -24.32 23.66
N GLN A 78 44.35 -23.18 23.02
CA GLN A 78 44.98 -21.93 23.39
C GLN A 78 44.48 -21.53 24.79
N PRO A 79 45.32 -20.91 25.63
CA PRO A 79 44.89 -20.47 26.96
C PRO A 79 43.71 -19.50 26.83
N GLU A 80 42.63 -19.82 27.54
CA GLU A 80 41.41 -19.03 27.63
C GLU A 80 41.74 -17.64 28.22
N PRO A 81 41.37 -16.53 27.56
CA PRO A 81 41.60 -15.21 28.11
C PRO A 81 40.75 -15.03 29.38
N GLU A 82 41.38 -14.57 30.46
CA GLU A 82 40.71 -14.25 31.72
C GLU A 82 39.53 -13.30 31.48
N PRO A 83 38.40 -13.48 32.19
CA PRO A 83 37.20 -12.68 31.97
C PRO A 83 37.48 -11.22 32.32
N VAL A 84 37.60 -10.36 31.30
CA VAL A 84 37.48 -8.92 31.47
C VAL A 84 36.09 -8.62 32.02
N ALA A 85 36.04 -7.95 33.17
CA ALA A 85 34.83 -7.57 33.86
C ALA A 85 33.80 -6.99 32.89
N ALA A 86 32.59 -7.57 32.87
CA ALA A 86 31.51 -7.20 31.99
C ALA A 86 31.21 -5.70 32.11
N ALA A 87 31.37 -4.96 31.01
CA ALA A 87 30.74 -3.66 30.86
C ALA A 87 29.21 -3.84 31.07
N PRO A 88 28.53 -2.85 31.71
CA PRO A 88 27.09 -2.96 31.94
C PRO A 88 26.39 -3.19 30.60
N ALA A 89 25.58 -4.27 30.54
CA ALA A 89 24.77 -4.58 29.37
C ALA A 89 23.94 -3.34 28.99
N PRO A 90 23.88 -2.95 27.70
CA PRO A 90 23.05 -1.83 27.28
C PRO A 90 21.61 -2.12 27.69
N LYS A 91 20.98 -1.14 28.36
CA LYS A 91 19.55 -1.21 28.68
C LYS A 91 18.82 -1.34 27.35
N VAL A 92 18.18 -2.49 27.13
CA VAL A 92 17.36 -2.71 25.95
C VAL A 92 16.14 -1.81 26.08
N ASP A 93 16.06 -0.79 25.24
CA ASP A 93 14.86 0.03 25.14
C ASP A 93 13.70 -0.87 24.68
N PRO A 94 12.54 -0.87 25.36
CA PRO A 94 11.40 -1.68 24.96
C PRO A 94 10.75 -1.20 23.65
N SER A 95 11.21 -0.07 23.10
CA SER A 95 10.71 0.44 21.83
C SER A 95 11.22 -0.40 20.67
N ILE A 96 10.28 -1.10 20.03
CA ILE A 96 10.53 -1.91 18.82
C ILE A 96 10.78 -1.02 17.59
N VAL A 97 10.42 0.28 17.68
CA VAL A 97 10.54 1.25 16.58
C VAL A 97 11.50 2.35 17.00
N SER A 98 12.36 2.80 16.08
CA SER A 98 13.22 3.95 16.32
C SER A 98 12.41 5.25 16.23
N ASP A 99 12.79 6.27 16.99
CA ASP A 99 12.11 7.57 16.99
C ASP A 99 12.01 8.17 15.57
N ARG A 100 13.10 8.04 14.80
CA ARG A 100 13.15 8.44 13.39
C ARG A 100 12.12 7.72 12.53
N ALA A 101 11.94 6.41 12.71
CA ALA A 101 10.96 5.65 11.96
C ALA A 101 9.52 6.04 12.36
N ALA A 102 9.28 6.26 13.66
CA ALA A 102 7.99 6.72 14.15
C ALA A 102 7.61 8.11 13.60
N GLU A 103 8.56 9.06 13.56
CA GLU A 103 8.36 10.39 12.97
C GLU A 103 8.08 10.32 11.47
N ALA A 104 8.83 9.50 10.73
CA ALA A 104 8.63 9.32 9.29
C ALA A 104 7.24 8.72 8.98
N SER A 105 6.77 7.75 9.77
CA SER A 105 5.46 7.13 9.57
C SER A 105 4.28 8.06 9.93
N ARG A 106 4.45 8.96 10.90
CA ARG A 106 3.38 9.91 11.31
C ARG A 106 2.89 10.77 10.15
N GLY A 107 3.79 11.29 9.31
CA GLY A 107 3.42 12.14 8.17
C GLY A 107 2.57 11.41 7.12
N ALA A 108 2.96 10.18 6.76
CA ALA A 108 2.23 9.36 5.79
C ALA A 108 0.85 8.93 6.32
N LEU A 109 0.76 8.60 7.61
CA LEU A 109 -0.50 8.24 8.25
C LEU A 109 -1.44 9.45 8.42
N ASP A 110 -0.92 10.64 8.72
CA ASP A 110 -1.71 11.87 8.76
C ASP A 110 -2.27 12.22 7.37
N GLN A 111 -1.45 12.08 6.32
CA GLN A 111 -1.90 12.26 4.94
C GLN A 111 -3.00 11.27 4.57
N LEU A 112 -2.86 9.99 4.93
CA LEU A 112 -3.89 8.97 4.73
C LEU A 112 -5.17 9.30 5.51
N SER A 113 -5.05 9.75 6.76
CA SER A 113 -6.20 10.13 7.58
C SER A 113 -6.98 11.31 7.00
N ARG A 114 -6.30 12.25 6.33
CA ARG A 114 -6.95 13.39 5.65
C ARG A 114 -7.65 12.97 4.36
N MET A 115 -7.16 11.93 3.70
CA MET A 115 -7.80 11.34 2.52
C MET A 115 -9.03 10.51 2.87
N LEU A 116 -9.17 10.08 4.13
CA LEU A 116 -10.39 9.47 4.62
C LEU A 116 -11.47 10.56 4.77
N VAL A 117 -12.16 10.83 3.67
CA VAL A 117 -13.31 11.73 3.63
C VAL A 117 -14.32 11.23 4.66
N LYS A 118 -14.48 11.98 5.75
CA LYS A 118 -15.57 11.77 6.69
C LYS A 118 -16.83 12.29 6.01
N PRO A 119 -17.81 11.44 5.67
CA PRO A 119 -18.98 11.90 4.93
C PRO A 119 -19.78 12.89 5.80
N GLU A 120 -20.09 14.06 5.24
CA GLU A 120 -20.91 15.12 5.86
C GLU A 120 -22.29 14.59 6.30
N THR A 121 -22.80 13.60 5.57
CA THR A 121 -24.01 12.84 5.91
C THR A 121 -23.62 11.36 6.13
N PRO A 122 -23.90 10.77 7.30
CA PRO A 122 -23.73 9.34 7.48
C PRO A 122 -24.48 8.61 6.37
N GLY A 123 -23.76 7.82 5.58
CA GLY A 123 -24.39 7.03 4.53
C GLY A 123 -24.26 7.58 3.12
N ALA A 124 -24.27 8.90 2.87
CA ALA A 124 -24.54 9.47 1.54
C ALA A 124 -23.57 9.03 0.43
N ASP A 125 -22.26 9.08 0.69
CA ASP A 125 -21.22 8.60 -0.25
C ASP A 125 -20.68 7.22 0.14
N SER A 126 -21.41 6.51 1.02
CA SER A 126 -21.05 5.16 1.42
C SER A 126 -21.90 4.12 0.69
N LEU A 127 -21.42 2.88 0.65
CA LEU A 127 -22.19 1.75 0.14
C LEU A 127 -23.57 1.64 0.82
N GLU A 128 -23.69 1.99 2.09
CA GLU A 128 -24.97 1.99 2.81
C GLU A 128 -25.98 2.96 2.19
N GLY A 129 -25.54 4.16 1.80
CA GLY A 129 -26.41 5.15 1.15
C GLY A 129 -26.87 4.66 -0.22
N LEU A 130 -25.95 4.12 -1.01
CA LEU A 130 -26.30 3.56 -2.32
C LEU A 130 -27.31 2.42 -2.18
N VAL A 131 -27.08 1.47 -1.26
CA VAL A 131 -28.02 0.37 -0.99
C VAL A 131 -29.37 0.90 -0.50
N ARG A 132 -29.38 1.93 0.36
CA ARG A 132 -30.62 2.56 0.85
C ARG A 132 -31.41 3.22 -0.28
N GLU A 133 -30.74 3.92 -1.18
CA GLU A 133 -31.38 4.53 -2.37
C GLU A 133 -31.95 3.46 -3.30
N LEU A 134 -31.25 2.34 -3.47
CA LEU A 134 -31.73 1.21 -4.27
C LEU A 134 -32.91 0.46 -3.62
N LEU A 135 -32.92 0.33 -2.28
CA LEU A 135 -34.00 -0.36 -1.54
C LEU A 135 -35.27 0.51 -1.38
N ARG A 136 -35.13 1.83 -1.40
CA ARG A 136 -36.25 2.78 -1.21
C ARG A 136 -37.42 2.53 -2.18
N PRO A 137 -37.23 2.39 -3.51
CA PRO A 137 -38.34 2.11 -4.43
C PRO A 137 -39.00 0.74 -4.18
N MET A 138 -38.21 -0.30 -3.87
CA MET A 138 -38.75 -1.65 -3.63
C MET A 138 -39.59 -1.71 -2.36
N LEU A 139 -39.11 -1.07 -1.28
CA LEU A 139 -39.86 -0.99 -0.02
C LEU A 139 -41.13 -0.18 -0.17
N ARG A 140 -41.11 0.90 -0.96
CA ARG A 140 -42.32 1.69 -1.24
C ARG A 140 -43.37 0.86 -1.95
N GLU A 141 -43.01 0.20 -3.04
CA GLU A 141 -43.95 -0.64 -3.81
C GLU A 141 -44.54 -1.77 -2.94
N TRP A 142 -43.70 -2.40 -2.12
CA TRP A 142 -44.15 -3.42 -1.19
C TRP A 142 -45.11 -2.87 -0.13
N LEU A 143 -44.80 -1.70 0.45
CA LEU A 143 -45.68 -1.03 1.41
C LEU A 143 -47.01 -0.65 0.75
N ASP A 144 -46.99 -0.07 -0.45
CA ASP A 144 -48.21 0.30 -1.17
C ASP A 144 -49.10 -0.93 -1.44
N ALA A 145 -48.50 -2.09 -1.72
CA ALA A 145 -49.22 -3.33 -1.97
C ALA A 145 -49.70 -4.07 -0.70
N GLN A 146 -49.03 -3.93 0.44
CA GLN A 146 -49.29 -4.75 1.64
C GLN A 146 -49.90 -3.98 2.81
N LEU A 147 -49.66 -2.68 2.90
CA LEU A 147 -50.14 -1.83 3.98
C LEU A 147 -51.68 -1.76 4.06
N PRO A 148 -52.46 -1.70 2.94
CA PRO A 148 -53.92 -1.67 3.02
C PRO A 148 -54.50 -2.87 3.78
N GLY A 149 -54.05 -4.09 3.47
CA GLY A 149 -54.54 -5.31 4.13
C GLY A 149 -54.17 -5.36 5.62
N ILE A 150 -52.98 -4.88 5.97
CA ILE A 150 -52.55 -4.79 7.37
C ILE A 150 -53.47 -3.82 8.14
N VAL A 151 -53.75 -2.65 7.57
CA VAL A 151 -54.60 -1.64 8.20
C VAL A 151 -56.04 -2.13 8.32
N GLU A 152 -56.61 -2.74 7.28
CA GLU A 152 -57.96 -3.32 7.34
C GLU A 152 -58.08 -4.36 8.48
N SER A 153 -57.09 -5.23 8.63
CA SER A 153 -57.09 -6.23 9.72
C SER A 153 -57.02 -5.59 11.12
N MET A 154 -56.28 -4.49 11.25
CA MET A 154 -56.11 -3.76 12.51
C MET A 154 -57.39 -2.97 12.85
N VAL A 155 -58.00 -2.32 11.85
CA VAL A 155 -59.26 -1.60 12.00
C VAL A 155 -60.41 -2.56 12.29
N ALA A 156 -60.51 -3.69 11.60
CA ALA A 156 -61.53 -4.71 11.86
C ALA A 156 -61.45 -5.23 13.30
N ARG A 157 -60.23 -5.46 13.81
CA ARG A 157 -60.00 -5.83 15.21
C ARG A 157 -60.41 -4.71 16.18
N GLU A 158 -60.10 -3.46 15.86
CA GLU A 158 -60.48 -2.31 16.68
C GLU A 158 -62.01 -2.12 16.73
N ILE A 159 -62.70 -2.28 15.60
CA ILE A 159 -64.17 -2.22 15.53
C ILE A 159 -64.79 -3.38 16.32
N ALA A 160 -64.27 -4.60 16.19
CA ALA A 160 -64.77 -5.75 16.95
C ALA A 160 -64.68 -5.52 18.47
N ARG A 161 -63.55 -4.96 18.92
CA ARG A 161 -63.32 -4.59 20.33
C ARG A 161 -64.32 -3.53 20.81
N ILE A 162 -64.51 -2.45 20.06
CA ILE A 162 -65.44 -1.36 20.43
C ILE A 162 -66.90 -1.81 20.36
N SER A 163 -67.22 -2.67 19.40
CA SER A 163 -68.57 -3.22 19.21
C SER A 163 -68.94 -4.29 20.25
N GLY A 164 -68.03 -4.65 21.17
CA GLY A 164 -68.27 -5.65 22.20
C GLY A 164 -68.58 -7.05 21.62
N ARG A 165 -67.98 -7.38 20.48
CA ARG A 165 -68.21 -8.64 19.74
C ARG A 165 -67.10 -9.67 19.94
N GLU A 166 -66.27 -9.49 20.96
CA GLU A 166 -65.35 -10.51 21.50
C GLU A 166 -66.05 -11.37 22.56
#